data_AF-A0A7S0HS46-F1
#
_entry.id   AF-A0A7S0HS46-F1
#
_cell.length_a   1.000
_cell.length_b   1.000
_cell.length_c   1.000
_cell.angle_alpha   90.00
_cell.angle_beta   90.00
_cell.angle_gamma   90.00
#
_symmetry.space_group_name_H-M   'P 1'
#
loop_
_entity.id
_entity.type
_entity.pdbx_description
1 polymer ?
#
loop_
_entity_poly.entity_id
_entity_poly.type
_entity_poly.pdbx_seq_one_letter_code
_entity_poly.pdbx_strand_id
1 'polypeptide(L)'
;METEVTLATSGVLKGTFEAANVIAKGLVVKMECETPAPGKSGLLSSGLTDVNYKTGPFDCKASYDFYKGDLTACASGTFSGVTLGAECGYSTTKSALSKYAAACQYVQPDFTVSAKMAEVMKTPGSVFSGAYYHKVSSEMQVGAEIKKAASKSDVDLAFGCLYKLDKSTTVKGKVDSDGKLFASFKQQLSPLTLLTLVSEVDTVNLNEGKHKFGMAMSLTP
;
A
#
# COMPACT_ATOMS: atom_id res chain seq x y z
N MET A 1 16.48 -12.07 10.89
CA MET A 1 16.89 -10.66 10.69
C MET A 1 17.34 -10.56 9.26
N GLU A 2 16.64 -9.78 8.46
CA GLU A 2 16.97 -9.54 7.06
C GLU A 2 17.34 -8.07 6.94
N THR A 3 18.49 -7.80 6.32
CA THR A 3 18.96 -6.45 6.06
C THR A 3 19.07 -6.30 4.56
N GLU A 4 18.27 -5.43 3.98
CA GLU A 4 18.31 -5.10 2.56
C GLU A 4 18.87 -3.68 2.41
N VAL A 5 19.90 -3.53 1.59
CA VAL A 5 20.47 -2.21 1.27
C VAL A 5 20.36 -2.00 -0.22
N THR A 6 19.52 -1.04 -0.63
CA THR A 6 19.36 -0.65 -2.03
C THR A 6 20.19 0.60 -2.31
N LEU A 7 21.14 0.49 -3.22
CA LEU A 7 21.89 1.61 -3.77
C LEU A 7 21.24 2.09 -5.06
N ALA A 8 20.70 3.31 -5.06
CA ALA A 8 20.21 3.94 -6.29
C ALA A 8 21.37 4.63 -7.04
N THR A 9 21.34 4.60 -8.36
CA THR A 9 22.30 5.31 -9.24
C THR A 9 22.22 6.84 -9.11
N SER A 10 21.18 7.36 -8.46
CA SER A 10 21.08 8.76 -8.05
C SER A 10 21.96 9.13 -6.85
N GLY A 11 22.71 8.19 -6.28
CA GLY A 11 23.55 8.39 -5.09
C GLY A 11 22.78 8.31 -3.77
N VAL A 12 21.51 7.90 -3.81
CA VAL A 12 20.67 7.68 -2.62
C VAL A 12 20.86 6.24 -2.13
N LEU A 13 21.22 6.09 -0.86
CA LEU A 13 21.27 4.81 -0.16
C LEU A 13 19.96 4.61 0.59
N LYS A 14 19.30 3.47 0.39
CA LYS A 14 18.16 3.04 1.19
C LYS A 14 18.57 1.79 1.96
N GLY A 15 18.50 1.83 3.29
CA GLY A 15 18.69 0.68 4.15
C GLY A 15 17.37 0.29 4.80
N THR A 16 16.95 -0.95 4.58
CA THR A 16 15.78 -1.56 5.21
C THR A 16 16.27 -2.69 6.12
N PHE A 17 16.01 -2.57 7.41
CA PHE A 17 16.32 -3.57 8.40
C PHE A 17 15.01 -4.18 8.90
N GLU A 18 14.80 -5.48 8.66
CA GLU A 18 13.63 -6.21 9.13
C GLU A 18 14.02 -7.30 10.15
N ALA A 19 13.51 -7.18 11.35
CA ALA A 19 13.65 -8.13 12.43
C ALA A 19 12.26 -8.72 12.77
N ALA A 20 11.90 -9.78 12.06
CA ALA A 20 10.69 -10.56 12.34
C ALA A 20 10.94 -11.66 13.38
N ASN A 21 10.09 -11.72 14.41
CA ASN A 21 10.04 -12.74 15.47
C ASN A 21 11.32 -12.90 16.31
N VAL A 22 12.19 -11.88 16.34
CA VAL A 22 13.50 -11.98 17.02
C VAL A 22 13.41 -11.62 18.50
N ILE A 23 12.57 -10.64 18.86
CA ILE A 23 12.43 -10.16 20.24
C ILE A 23 11.24 -10.87 20.93
N ALA A 24 10.13 -11.04 20.22
CA ALA A 24 8.96 -11.77 20.69
C ALA A 24 8.24 -12.44 19.51
N LYS A 25 7.59 -13.58 19.79
CA LYS A 25 6.78 -14.29 18.79
C LYS A 25 5.62 -13.38 18.35
N GLY A 26 5.53 -13.09 17.06
CA GLY A 26 4.55 -12.18 16.47
C GLY A 26 5.01 -10.73 16.33
N LEU A 27 6.20 -10.35 16.83
CA LEU A 27 6.75 -9.00 16.69
C LEU A 27 7.63 -8.89 15.45
N VAL A 28 7.32 -7.97 14.56
CA VAL A 28 8.12 -7.58 13.40
C VAL A 28 8.52 -6.12 13.55
N VAL A 29 9.81 -5.86 13.64
CA VAL A 29 10.37 -4.51 13.64
C VAL A 29 11.00 -4.25 12.29
N LYS A 30 10.60 -3.19 11.61
CA LYS A 30 11.14 -2.74 10.34
C LYS A 30 11.68 -1.32 10.48
N MET A 31 12.95 -1.10 10.19
CA MET A 31 13.56 0.23 10.17
C MET A 31 14.02 0.54 8.75
N GLU A 32 13.50 1.61 8.17
CA GLU A 32 13.85 2.09 6.84
C GLU A 32 14.56 3.45 6.99
N CYS A 33 15.75 3.57 6.42
CA CYS A 33 16.53 4.81 6.43
C CYS A 33 17.02 5.13 5.02
N GLU A 34 16.81 6.36 4.56
CA GLU A 34 17.30 6.82 3.27
C GLU A 34 18.28 7.98 3.43
N THR A 35 19.39 7.97 2.71
CA THR A 35 20.32 9.11 2.64
C THR A 35 19.86 10.12 1.58
N PRO A 36 20.12 11.42 1.75
CA PRO A 36 19.78 12.40 0.72
C PRO A 36 20.62 12.21 -0.55
N ALA A 37 20.08 12.67 -1.69
CA ALA A 37 20.81 12.71 -2.96
C ALA A 37 22.04 13.63 -2.88
N PRO A 38 23.08 13.41 -3.68
CA PRO A 38 24.29 14.23 -3.70
C PRO A 38 23.94 15.72 -3.91
N GLY A 39 24.24 16.57 -2.94
CA GLY A 39 24.04 18.02 -3.02
C GLY A 39 22.99 18.64 -2.09
N LYS A 40 22.34 17.88 -1.19
CA LYS A 40 21.52 18.44 -0.10
C LYS A 40 22.16 18.20 1.27
N SER A 41 22.25 19.25 2.11
CA SER A 41 22.78 19.14 3.47
C SER A 41 21.82 18.35 4.38
N GLY A 42 22.29 17.20 4.88
CA GLY A 42 21.60 16.36 5.85
C GLY A 42 22.22 14.96 5.91
N LEU A 43 22.27 14.33 7.08
CA LEU A 43 22.82 12.97 7.23
C LEU A 43 21.82 11.90 6.71
N LEU A 44 20.51 12.18 6.77
CA LEU A 44 19.40 11.30 6.36
C LEU A 44 18.24 12.14 5.75
N SER A 45 17.53 11.60 4.77
CA SER A 45 16.37 12.23 4.10
C SER A 45 15.03 11.65 4.54
N SER A 46 15.02 10.43 5.06
CA SER A 46 13.86 9.78 5.69
C SER A 46 14.36 8.71 6.66
N GLY A 47 13.60 8.50 7.74
CA GLY A 47 13.91 7.49 8.75
C GLY A 47 12.60 7.01 9.35
N LEU A 48 12.05 5.91 8.83
CA LEU A 48 10.80 5.33 9.29
C LEU A 48 11.11 4.09 10.13
N THR A 49 10.50 3.99 11.31
CA THR A 49 10.54 2.76 12.10
C THR A 49 9.13 2.27 12.31
N ASP A 50 8.82 1.11 11.73
CA ASP A 50 7.60 0.36 11.93
C ASP A 50 7.84 -0.76 12.95
N VAL A 51 6.96 -0.88 13.91
CA VAL A 51 6.90 -1.97 14.88
C VAL A 51 5.51 -2.56 14.77
N ASN A 52 5.40 -3.78 14.27
CA ASN A 52 4.14 -4.51 14.14
C ASN A 52 4.13 -5.70 15.10
N TYR A 53 3.12 -5.79 15.95
CA TYR A 53 2.93 -6.87 16.89
C TYR A 53 1.61 -7.58 16.60
N LYS A 54 1.70 -8.82 16.14
CA LYS A 54 0.55 -9.67 15.83
C LYS A 54 0.44 -10.82 16.81
N THR A 55 -0.66 -10.88 17.55
CA THR A 55 -0.96 -11.98 18.47
C THR A 55 -2.38 -12.49 18.23
N GLY A 56 -2.49 -13.62 17.51
CA GLY A 56 -3.77 -14.25 17.20
C GLY A 56 -4.71 -13.30 16.44
N PRO A 57 -5.90 -12.97 17.00
CA PRO A 57 -6.84 -12.04 16.37
C PRO A 57 -6.45 -10.57 16.47
N PHE A 58 -5.42 -10.19 17.24
CA PHE A 58 -5.03 -8.80 17.45
C PHE A 58 -3.75 -8.43 16.69
N ASP A 59 -3.76 -7.25 16.08
CA ASP A 59 -2.64 -6.66 15.37
C ASP A 59 -2.45 -5.22 15.86
N CYS A 60 -1.28 -4.90 16.40
CA CYS A 60 -0.91 -3.57 16.86
C CYS A 60 0.31 -3.11 16.11
N LYS A 61 0.22 -1.99 15.38
CA LYS A 61 1.35 -1.44 14.63
C LYS A 61 1.62 -0.01 15.06
N ALA A 62 2.88 0.30 15.34
CA ALA A 62 3.35 1.64 15.63
C ALA A 62 4.42 2.02 14.60
N SER A 63 4.28 3.18 13.99
CA SER A 63 5.18 3.72 12.98
C SER A 63 5.68 5.07 13.45
N TYR A 64 6.99 5.32 13.39
CA TYR A 64 7.57 6.61 13.74
C TYR A 64 8.46 7.11 12.62
N ASP A 65 8.12 8.28 12.07
CA ASP A 65 8.93 9.00 11.10
C ASP A 65 9.85 9.97 11.86
N PHE A 66 11.12 9.62 11.98
CA PHE A 66 12.17 10.40 12.64
C PHE A 66 12.48 11.72 11.94
N TYR A 67 12.17 11.85 10.64
CA TYR A 67 12.46 13.07 9.89
C TYR A 67 11.36 14.12 10.06
N LYS A 68 10.08 13.69 10.01
CA LYS A 68 8.93 14.58 10.21
C LYS A 68 8.51 14.72 11.67
N GLY A 69 8.99 13.82 12.53
CA GLY A 69 8.55 13.72 13.92
C GLY A 69 7.11 13.21 14.05
N ASP A 70 6.60 12.46 13.08
CA ASP A 70 5.23 11.95 13.08
C ASP A 70 5.19 10.52 13.65
N LEU A 71 4.45 10.35 14.74
CA LEU A 71 4.13 9.06 15.34
C LEU A 71 2.75 8.61 14.85
N THR A 72 2.61 7.37 14.39
CA THR A 72 1.32 6.77 14.06
C THR A 72 1.18 5.46 14.81
N ALA A 73 0.11 5.30 15.57
CA ALA A 73 -0.24 4.06 16.25
C ALA A 73 -1.53 3.52 15.67
N CYS A 74 -1.59 2.23 15.39
CA CYS A 74 -2.78 1.54 14.95
C CYS A 74 -2.96 0.24 15.72
N ALA A 75 -4.22 -0.08 15.99
CA ALA A 75 -4.61 -1.29 16.67
C ALA A 75 -5.83 -1.85 15.94
N SER A 76 -5.80 -3.14 15.65
CA SER A 76 -6.91 -3.87 15.07
C SER A 76 -7.14 -5.21 15.77
N GLY A 77 -8.39 -5.64 15.76
CA GLY A 77 -8.85 -6.90 16.34
C GLY A 77 -9.81 -7.59 15.38
N THR A 78 -9.62 -8.89 15.20
CA THR A 78 -10.39 -9.75 14.29
C THR A 78 -11.26 -10.71 15.08
N PHE A 79 -12.58 -10.57 14.96
CA PHE A 79 -13.55 -11.44 15.60
C PHE A 79 -14.48 -12.03 14.53
N SER A 80 -14.47 -13.37 14.42
CA SER A 80 -15.40 -14.13 13.57
C SER A 80 -15.48 -13.63 12.10
N GLY A 81 -14.34 -13.27 11.51
CA GLY A 81 -14.24 -12.76 10.13
C GLY A 81 -14.44 -11.25 9.98
N VAL A 82 -14.81 -10.53 11.05
CA VAL A 82 -14.84 -9.06 11.08
C VAL A 82 -13.56 -8.55 11.76
N THR A 83 -12.79 -7.74 11.06
CA THR A 83 -11.65 -7.00 11.62
C THR A 83 -12.05 -5.54 11.81
N LEU A 84 -11.91 -5.04 13.03
CA LEU A 84 -12.05 -3.61 13.34
C LEU A 84 -10.68 -3.06 13.67
N GLY A 85 -10.38 -1.85 13.21
CA GLY A 85 -9.11 -1.18 13.47
C GLY A 85 -9.28 0.31 13.66
N ALA A 86 -8.41 0.89 14.47
CA ALA A 86 -8.28 2.32 14.64
C ALA A 86 -6.81 2.73 14.46
N GLU A 87 -6.61 3.94 13.96
CA GLU A 87 -5.32 4.55 13.72
C GLU A 87 -5.34 5.96 14.34
N CYS A 88 -4.27 6.32 15.03
CA CYS A 88 -4.06 7.61 15.64
C CYS A 88 -2.66 8.10 15.28
N GLY A 89 -2.58 9.26 14.64
CA GLY A 89 -1.36 9.96 14.29
C GLY A 89 -1.15 11.16 15.19
N TYR A 90 0.08 11.35 15.66
CA TYR A 90 0.53 12.47 16.46
C TYR A 90 1.81 13.07 15.86
N SER A 91 1.79 14.36 15.55
CA SER A 91 2.96 15.09 15.06
C SER A 91 3.67 15.74 16.24
N THR A 92 4.88 15.28 16.56
CA THR A 92 5.70 15.84 17.65
C THR A 92 6.18 17.26 17.29
N THR A 93 6.46 17.52 16.02
CA THR A 93 6.86 18.84 15.49
C THR A 93 5.80 19.92 15.71
N LYS A 94 4.52 19.57 15.58
CA LYS A 94 3.38 20.50 15.82
C LYS A 94 2.74 20.31 17.19
N SER A 95 3.23 19.36 17.99
CA SER A 95 2.64 18.92 19.25
C SER A 95 1.12 18.69 19.18
N ALA A 96 0.65 18.13 18.06
CA ALA A 96 -0.78 18.02 17.76
C ALA A 96 -1.13 16.67 17.15
N LEU A 97 -2.35 16.21 17.45
CA LEU A 97 -2.95 15.07 16.74
C LEU A 97 -3.05 15.41 15.25
N SER A 98 -2.36 14.59 14.44
CA SER A 98 -2.27 14.77 13.00
C SER A 98 -3.37 14.00 12.28
N LYS A 99 -3.69 12.78 12.73
CA LYS A 99 -4.63 11.89 12.04
C LYS A 99 -5.42 11.03 13.03
N TYR A 100 -6.67 10.75 12.68
CA TYR A 100 -7.45 9.70 13.33
C TYR A 100 -8.22 8.97 12.25
N ALA A 101 -8.12 7.64 12.20
CA ALA A 101 -8.87 6.84 11.26
C ALA A 101 -9.48 5.63 11.96
N ALA A 102 -10.64 5.21 11.48
CA ALA A 102 -11.27 3.95 11.84
C ALA A 102 -11.44 3.11 10.57
N ALA A 103 -11.23 1.80 10.67
CA ALA A 103 -11.45 0.88 9.59
C ALA A 103 -12.21 -0.34 10.09
N CYS A 104 -13.11 -0.85 9.27
CA CYS A 104 -13.71 -2.15 9.43
C CYS A 104 -13.50 -2.96 8.17
N GLN A 105 -13.32 -4.25 8.33
CA GLN A 105 -13.16 -5.20 7.24
C GLN A 105 -13.93 -6.45 7.59
N TYR A 106 -14.62 -7.01 6.61
CA TYR A 106 -15.30 -8.28 6.70
C TYR A 106 -14.71 -9.22 5.66
N VAL A 107 -14.13 -10.31 6.14
CA VAL A 107 -13.41 -11.30 5.33
C VAL A 107 -14.22 -12.59 5.32
N GLN A 108 -14.66 -12.98 4.13
CA GLN A 108 -15.15 -14.30 3.82
C GLN A 108 -14.16 -15.00 2.86
N PRO A 109 -14.25 -16.33 2.69
CA PRO A 109 -13.40 -17.07 1.75
C PRO A 109 -13.49 -16.56 0.31
N ASP A 110 -14.68 -16.10 -0.10
CA ASP A 110 -14.96 -15.72 -1.48
C ASP A 110 -14.90 -14.21 -1.69
N PHE A 111 -15.29 -13.40 -0.71
CA PHE A 111 -15.22 -11.94 -0.82
C PHE A 111 -14.72 -11.28 0.45
N THR A 112 -14.19 -10.08 0.30
CA THR A 112 -13.75 -9.22 1.40
C THR A 112 -14.28 -7.83 1.15
N VAL A 113 -14.95 -7.26 2.15
CA VAL A 113 -15.40 -5.88 2.11
C VAL A 113 -14.64 -5.11 3.16
N SER A 114 -14.08 -3.97 2.82
CA SER A 114 -13.48 -3.06 3.80
C SER A 114 -14.06 -1.67 3.66
N ALA A 115 -14.20 -0.99 4.78
CA ALA A 115 -14.50 0.42 4.86
C ALA A 115 -13.50 1.07 5.80
N LYS A 116 -12.97 2.22 5.39
CA LYS A 116 -12.07 3.05 6.18
C LYS A 116 -12.57 4.48 6.15
N MET A 117 -12.49 5.11 7.30
CA MET A 117 -12.86 6.50 7.55
C MET A 117 -11.62 7.17 8.12
N ALA A 118 -11.04 8.10 7.38
CA ALA A 118 -9.85 8.83 7.81
C ALA A 118 -10.18 10.31 8.08
N GLU A 119 -9.47 10.89 9.07
CA GLU A 119 -9.48 12.31 9.45
C GLU A 119 -10.80 12.80 10.07
N VAL A 120 -11.03 12.43 11.33
CA VAL A 120 -12.24 12.82 12.08
C VAL A 120 -12.11 14.17 12.80
N MET A 121 -10.90 14.69 13.07
CA MET A 121 -10.75 15.72 14.11
C MET A 121 -10.34 17.15 13.72
N LYS A 122 -9.85 17.48 12.50
CA LYS A 122 -9.36 18.86 12.26
C LYS A 122 -9.61 19.56 10.93
N THR A 123 -10.49 19.05 10.05
CA THR A 123 -11.02 19.84 8.90
C THR A 123 -12.28 19.17 8.35
N PRO A 124 -13.14 19.85 7.56
CA PRO A 124 -14.38 19.30 7.01
C PRO A 124 -14.07 18.34 5.83
N GLY A 125 -13.21 17.35 6.05
CA GLY A 125 -12.57 16.53 5.01
C GLY A 125 -12.38 15.08 5.37
N SER A 126 -13.28 14.53 6.20
CA SER A 126 -13.32 13.09 6.45
C SER A 126 -13.37 12.33 5.13
N VAL A 127 -12.36 11.50 4.88
CA VAL A 127 -12.30 10.68 3.67
C VAL A 127 -12.87 9.32 3.98
N PHE A 128 -13.96 8.99 3.29
CA PHE A 128 -14.57 7.68 3.31
C PHE A 128 -14.00 6.87 2.17
N SER A 129 -13.48 5.69 2.46
CA SER A 129 -13.02 4.76 1.44
C SER A 129 -13.63 3.40 1.69
N GLY A 130 -14.23 2.80 0.67
CA GLY A 130 -14.69 1.42 0.68
C GLY A 130 -13.92 0.61 -0.35
N ALA A 131 -13.59 -0.64 -0.07
CA ALA A 131 -13.11 -1.57 -1.07
C ALA A 131 -13.92 -2.87 -0.99
N TYR A 132 -14.21 -3.43 -2.15
CA TYR A 132 -14.84 -4.71 -2.33
C TYR A 132 -13.90 -5.58 -3.13
N TYR A 133 -13.55 -6.74 -2.60
CA TYR A 133 -12.74 -7.74 -3.28
C TYR A 133 -13.55 -9.03 -3.37
N HIS A 134 -13.58 -9.66 -4.54
CA HIS A 134 -14.31 -10.90 -4.76
C HIS A 134 -13.48 -11.83 -5.63
N LYS A 135 -13.20 -13.00 -5.08
CA LYS A 135 -12.60 -14.13 -5.78
C LYS A 135 -13.71 -14.95 -6.43
N VAL A 136 -13.98 -14.68 -7.70
CA VAL A 136 -15.00 -15.39 -8.49
C VAL A 136 -14.56 -16.84 -8.77
N SER A 137 -13.27 -17.06 -9.00
CA SER A 137 -12.69 -18.39 -9.19
C SER A 137 -11.23 -18.45 -8.73
N SER A 138 -10.58 -19.60 -8.86
CA SER A 138 -9.12 -19.74 -8.65
C SER A 138 -8.30 -18.85 -9.60
N GLU A 139 -8.88 -18.54 -10.76
CA GLU A 139 -8.23 -17.85 -11.87
C GLU A 139 -8.65 -16.38 -11.96
N MET A 140 -9.90 -16.07 -11.61
CA MET A 140 -10.47 -14.73 -11.72
C MET A 140 -10.76 -14.11 -10.35
N GLN A 141 -10.22 -12.91 -10.16
CA GLN A 141 -10.48 -12.06 -9.00
C GLN A 141 -10.89 -10.69 -9.52
N VAL A 142 -11.88 -10.09 -8.87
CA VAL A 142 -12.34 -8.74 -9.18
C VAL A 142 -12.34 -7.91 -7.90
N GLY A 143 -12.20 -6.61 -8.06
CA GLY A 143 -12.34 -5.70 -6.96
C GLY A 143 -12.82 -4.34 -7.41
N ALA A 144 -13.43 -3.60 -6.49
CA ALA A 144 -13.81 -2.22 -6.66
C ALA A 144 -13.32 -1.44 -5.44
N GLU A 145 -12.90 -0.21 -5.64
CA GLU A 145 -12.55 0.73 -4.59
C GLU A 145 -13.33 2.02 -4.85
N ILE A 146 -13.86 2.60 -3.78
CA ILE A 146 -14.61 3.83 -3.76
C ILE A 146 -13.94 4.74 -2.75
N LYS A 147 -13.59 5.96 -3.13
CA LYS A 147 -13.05 6.98 -2.24
C LYS A 147 -13.86 8.25 -2.40
N LYS A 148 -14.30 8.82 -1.29
CA LYS A 148 -15.06 10.06 -1.25
C LYS A 148 -14.54 10.93 -0.12
N ALA A 149 -13.98 12.08 -0.46
CA ALA A 149 -13.65 13.10 0.52
C ALA A 149 -14.90 13.90 0.87
N ALA A 150 -15.27 14.00 2.15
CA ALA A 150 -16.44 14.78 2.57
C ALA A 150 -16.36 16.27 2.19
N SER A 151 -15.14 16.81 1.98
CA SER A 151 -14.93 18.17 1.49
C SER A 151 -15.31 18.37 0.02
N LYS A 152 -15.38 17.31 -0.78
CA LYS A 152 -15.52 17.39 -2.23
C LYS A 152 -16.76 16.63 -2.69
N SER A 153 -17.38 17.11 -3.77
CA SER A 153 -18.48 16.39 -4.43
C SER A 153 -17.98 15.22 -5.27
N ASP A 154 -16.70 15.21 -5.63
CA ASP A 154 -16.10 14.17 -6.45
C ASP A 154 -15.99 12.85 -5.69
N VAL A 155 -16.30 11.77 -6.39
CA VAL A 155 -16.19 10.39 -5.91
C VAL A 155 -15.22 9.68 -6.83
N ASP A 156 -14.11 9.24 -6.27
CA ASP A 156 -13.13 8.44 -6.98
C ASP A 156 -13.58 6.98 -6.95
N LEU A 157 -13.75 6.38 -8.13
CA LEU A 157 -14.17 5.00 -8.30
C LEU A 157 -13.13 4.26 -9.12
N ALA A 158 -12.58 3.20 -8.55
CA ALA A 158 -11.66 2.32 -9.25
C ALA A 158 -12.22 0.90 -9.33
N PHE A 159 -12.17 0.31 -10.52
CA PHE A 159 -12.51 -1.10 -10.73
C PHE A 159 -11.28 -1.85 -11.18
N GLY A 160 -11.02 -3.00 -10.57
CA GLY A 160 -9.86 -3.84 -10.86
C GLY A 160 -10.27 -5.28 -11.12
N CYS A 161 -9.51 -5.93 -11.98
CA CYS A 161 -9.60 -7.37 -12.18
C CYS A 161 -8.20 -7.98 -12.27
N LEU A 162 -8.11 -9.22 -11.84
CA LEU A 162 -6.94 -10.07 -12.00
C LEU A 162 -7.43 -11.36 -12.62
N TYR A 163 -6.83 -11.72 -13.74
CA TYR A 163 -7.12 -12.94 -14.46
C TYR A 163 -5.83 -13.73 -14.67
N LYS A 164 -5.78 -14.93 -14.10
CA LYS A 164 -4.70 -15.88 -14.35
C LYS A 164 -5.09 -16.69 -15.58
N LEU A 165 -4.43 -16.43 -16.71
CA LEU A 165 -4.65 -17.23 -17.92
C LEU A 165 -4.05 -18.63 -17.74
N ASP A 166 -2.90 -18.70 -17.09
CA ASP A 166 -2.14 -19.93 -16.89
C ASP A 166 -1.36 -19.86 -15.58
N LYS A 167 -0.75 -20.99 -15.19
CA LYS A 167 0.16 -21.04 -14.02
C LYS A 167 1.32 -20.05 -14.12
N SER A 168 1.75 -19.70 -15.33
CA SER A 168 2.85 -18.80 -15.63
C SER A 168 2.41 -17.39 -16.03
N THR A 169 1.13 -17.16 -16.35
CA THR A 169 0.67 -15.90 -16.94
C THR A 169 -0.48 -15.29 -16.15
N THR A 170 -0.29 -14.05 -15.68
CA THR A 170 -1.30 -13.28 -14.96
C THR A 170 -1.49 -11.93 -15.62
N VAL A 171 -2.74 -11.60 -15.91
CA VAL A 171 -3.17 -10.29 -16.40
C VAL A 171 -3.88 -9.56 -15.29
N LYS A 172 -3.62 -8.26 -15.15
CA LYS A 172 -4.33 -7.37 -14.24
C LYS A 172 -4.83 -6.17 -15.02
N GLY A 173 -6.08 -5.79 -14.78
CA GLY A 173 -6.66 -4.56 -15.27
C GLY A 173 -7.09 -3.70 -14.09
N LYS A 174 -6.93 -2.38 -14.20
CA LYS A 174 -7.55 -1.41 -13.30
C LYS A 174 -8.05 -0.24 -14.13
N VAL A 175 -9.25 0.24 -13.87
CA VAL A 175 -9.83 1.45 -14.46
C VAL A 175 -10.19 2.39 -13.32
N ASP A 176 -9.86 3.66 -13.46
CA ASP A 176 -10.19 4.72 -12.51
C ASP A 176 -11.24 5.68 -13.08
N SER A 177 -11.97 6.38 -12.21
CA SER A 177 -13.00 7.36 -12.59
C SER A 177 -12.43 8.57 -13.33
N ASP A 178 -11.14 8.85 -13.16
CA ASP A 178 -10.39 9.83 -13.93
C ASP A 178 -10.17 9.41 -15.40
N GLY A 179 -10.68 8.24 -15.81
CA GLY A 179 -10.52 7.70 -17.16
C GLY A 179 -9.12 7.21 -17.45
N LYS A 180 -8.38 6.74 -16.44
CA LYS A 180 -7.10 6.05 -16.61
C LYS A 180 -7.30 4.55 -16.60
N LEU A 181 -6.84 3.89 -17.65
CA LEU A 181 -6.81 2.45 -17.77
C LEU A 181 -5.38 1.95 -17.53
N PHE A 182 -5.24 1.08 -16.55
CA PHE A 182 -4.00 0.39 -16.25
C PHE A 182 -4.14 -1.08 -16.64
N ALA A 183 -3.19 -1.57 -17.42
CA ALA A 183 -3.07 -3.00 -17.71
C ALA A 183 -1.69 -3.48 -17.30
N SER A 184 -1.62 -4.66 -16.71
CA SER A 184 -0.36 -5.33 -16.40
C SER A 184 -0.42 -6.76 -16.90
N PHE A 185 0.60 -7.16 -17.64
CA PHE A 185 0.78 -8.50 -18.15
C PHE A 185 2.04 -9.08 -17.52
N LYS A 186 1.87 -10.10 -16.70
CA LYS A 186 2.95 -10.79 -16.00
C LYS A 186 3.10 -12.18 -16.59
N GLN A 187 4.27 -12.48 -17.15
CA GLN A 187 4.57 -13.78 -17.76
C GLN A 187 5.87 -14.33 -17.18
N GLN A 188 5.79 -15.54 -16.65
CA GLN A 188 6.93 -16.34 -16.25
C GLN A 188 7.44 -17.08 -17.49
N LEU A 189 8.60 -16.67 -18.01
CA LEU A 189 9.21 -17.32 -19.18
C LEU A 189 9.96 -18.61 -18.79
N SER A 190 10.55 -18.60 -17.60
CA SER A 190 11.31 -19.71 -17.03
C SER A 190 11.12 -19.75 -15.51
N PRO A 191 11.43 -20.85 -14.81
CA PRO A 191 11.39 -20.90 -13.35
C PRO A 191 12.18 -19.76 -12.68
N LEU A 192 13.23 -19.30 -13.35
CA LEU A 192 14.15 -18.26 -12.91
C LEU A 192 13.82 -16.86 -13.45
N THR A 193 12.97 -16.74 -14.47
CA THR A 193 12.77 -15.48 -15.20
C THR A 193 11.31 -15.06 -15.24
N LEU A 194 11.04 -13.86 -14.75
CA LEU A 194 9.72 -13.28 -14.68
C LEU A 194 9.71 -11.93 -15.42
N LEU A 195 8.88 -11.82 -16.44
CA LEU A 195 8.63 -10.60 -17.19
C LEU A 195 7.31 -9.97 -16.74
N THR A 196 7.31 -8.67 -16.49
CA THR A 196 6.13 -7.88 -16.18
C THR A 196 6.08 -6.68 -17.11
N LEU A 197 5.06 -6.62 -17.97
CA LEU A 197 4.72 -5.47 -18.79
C LEU A 197 3.59 -4.71 -18.09
N VAL A 198 3.65 -3.39 -18.13
CA VAL A 198 2.63 -2.50 -17.55
C VAL A 198 2.36 -1.37 -18.53
N SER A 199 1.10 -1.01 -18.72
CA SER A 199 0.68 0.16 -19.46
C SER A 199 -0.32 0.99 -18.66
N GLU A 200 -0.19 2.31 -18.74
CA GLU A 200 -1.14 3.30 -18.25
C GLU A 200 -1.60 4.09 -19.47
N VAL A 201 -2.87 3.94 -19.81
CA VAL A 201 -3.53 4.59 -20.94
C VAL A 201 -4.55 5.57 -20.39
N ASP A 202 -4.30 6.87 -20.56
CA ASP A 202 -5.31 7.90 -20.35
C ASP A 202 -6.35 7.81 -21.48
N THR A 203 -7.56 7.35 -21.14
CA THR A 203 -8.69 7.19 -22.07
C THR A 203 -9.48 8.47 -22.28
N VAL A 204 -9.23 9.52 -21.50
CA VAL A 204 -9.82 10.85 -21.71
C VAL A 204 -9.02 11.61 -22.76
N ASN A 205 -7.69 11.48 -22.71
CA ASN A 205 -6.76 12.19 -23.60
C ASN A 205 -6.01 11.24 -24.53
N LEU A 206 -6.74 10.39 -25.28
CA LEU A 206 -6.13 9.45 -26.24
C LEU A 206 -5.27 10.15 -27.31
N ASN A 207 -5.62 11.39 -27.66
CA ASN A 207 -4.96 12.13 -28.73
C ASN A 207 -3.67 12.86 -28.26
N GLU A 208 -3.43 12.96 -26.95
CA GLU A 208 -2.31 13.72 -26.38
C GLU A 208 -1.04 12.88 -26.12
N GLY A 209 -1.06 11.58 -26.44
CA GLY A 209 0.12 10.71 -26.33
C GLY A 209 0.65 10.51 -24.89
N LYS A 210 -0.14 10.83 -23.85
CA LYS A 210 0.23 10.71 -22.42
C LYS A 210 0.18 9.26 -21.90
N HIS A 211 0.36 8.29 -22.77
CA HIS A 211 0.39 6.87 -22.41
C HIS A 211 1.77 6.51 -21.85
N LYS A 212 1.79 5.80 -20.71
CA LYS A 212 3.05 5.30 -20.13
C LYS A 212 3.12 3.81 -20.30
N PHE A 213 4.31 3.33 -20.67
CA PHE A 213 4.60 1.92 -20.79
C PHE A 213 5.83 1.62 -19.94
N GLY A 214 5.76 0.52 -19.19
CA GLY A 214 6.82 0.04 -18.33
C GLY A 214 7.04 -1.45 -18.54
N MET A 215 8.30 -1.87 -18.44
CA MET A 215 8.69 -3.26 -18.47
C MET A 215 9.66 -3.53 -17.33
N ALA A 216 9.41 -4.60 -16.58
CA ALA A 216 10.28 -5.08 -15.53
C ALA A 216 10.58 -6.56 -15.78
N MET A 217 11.86 -6.92 -15.74
CA MET A 217 12.30 -8.30 -15.78
C MET A 217 13.02 -8.61 -14.48
N SER A 218 12.54 -9.64 -13.77
CA SER A 218 13.15 -10.14 -12.55
C SER A 218 13.75 -11.50 -12.84
N LEU A 219 15.03 -11.66 -12.50
CA LEU A 219 15.77 -12.90 -12.58
C LEU A 219 16.07 -13.36 -11.16
N THR A 220 15.52 -14.50 -10.76
CA THR A 220 15.85 -15.15 -9.49
C THR A 220 16.76 -16.33 -9.83
N PRO A 221 18.06 -16.30 -9.48
CA PRO A 221 18.99 -17.38 -9.77
C PRO A 221 18.72 -18.64 -8.92
#